data_AF-A0ABD2WPX8-F1
#
_entry.id   AF-A0ABD2WPX8-F1
#
_cell.length_a   1.000
_cell.length_b   1.000
_cell.length_c   1.000
_cell.angle_alpha   90.00
_cell.angle_beta   90.00
_cell.angle_gamma   90.00
#
_symmetry.space_group_name_H-M   'P 1'
#
loop_
_entity.id
_entity.type
_entity.pdbx_description
1 polymer ?
#
loop_
_entity_poly.entity_id
_entity_poly.type
_entity_poly.pdbx_seq_one_letter_code
_entity_poly.pdbx_strand_id
1 'polypeptide(L)'
;MFLTRSEYDRGVNTFSPEGRLFQVEYAIEAIKLGWTAIGICTSEGVILAVEKRTTSLLMEPTMVEKIVEIDKHIGCVSSGLMADSRTLIDRARIECQNHWFTYDEKMSVESVAQAVSNLAIQFGDSDDDGSAMSRPFGVALLFAGIDEKGPQLFHLDPSGTFVQYDAKAIGSGSEGAQQSLQEVYHKSMTLKEATKAALKILKQVMEEKLNDTNIEVMSMTPEAKFHMFTKEELQEVLASLPETREDSLRSTSNMTPSIRTSLSMQSQ
;
A
#
# COMPACT_ATOMS: atom_id res chain seq x y z
N MET A 1 21.50 -33.59 -13.42
CA MET A 1 20.07 -33.82 -13.69
C MET A 1 19.33 -32.76 -12.91
N PHE A 2 18.98 -31.63 -13.53
CA PHE A 2 18.28 -30.55 -12.84
C PHE A 2 16.83 -31.02 -12.61
N LEU A 3 16.51 -31.28 -11.35
CA LEU A 3 15.20 -31.74 -10.90
C LEU A 3 14.16 -30.64 -11.15
N THR A 4 12.94 -31.03 -11.52
CA THR A 4 11.83 -30.12 -11.78
C THR A 4 11.49 -29.33 -10.51
N ARG A 5 10.95 -28.10 -10.66
CA ARG A 5 10.57 -27.13 -9.59
C ARG A 5 9.86 -27.70 -8.34
N SER A 6 9.31 -28.91 -8.43
CA SER A 6 8.34 -29.52 -7.50
C SER A 6 8.93 -30.16 -6.22
N GLU A 7 10.25 -30.34 -6.09
CA GLU A 7 10.82 -30.96 -4.87
C GLU A 7 11.26 -29.94 -3.81
N TYR A 8 11.70 -28.75 -4.23
CA TYR A 8 12.27 -27.74 -3.34
C TYR A 8 11.22 -26.75 -2.79
N ASP A 9 9.98 -26.84 -3.25
CA ASP A 9 8.92 -25.89 -2.88
C ASP A 9 8.03 -26.37 -1.73
N ARG A 10 8.24 -27.60 -1.22
CA ARG A 10 7.43 -28.19 -0.16
C ARG A 10 7.83 -27.79 1.26
N GLY A 11 9.11 -27.50 1.50
CA GLY A 11 9.61 -27.09 2.80
C GLY A 11 9.83 -25.58 2.86
N VAL A 12 9.52 -24.94 3.99
CA VAL A 12 9.76 -23.50 4.17
C VAL A 12 11.23 -23.15 4.31
N ASN A 13 12.04 -24.11 4.77
CA ASN A 13 13.48 -23.96 5.01
C ASN A 13 14.36 -24.58 3.90
N THR A 14 13.75 -25.05 2.81
CA THR A 14 14.47 -25.73 1.73
C THR A 14 14.94 -24.73 0.68
N PHE A 15 16.26 -24.63 0.49
CA PHE A 15 16.84 -23.84 -0.59
C PHE A 15 16.76 -24.58 -1.94
N SER A 16 16.44 -23.84 -3.00
CA SER A 16 16.61 -24.31 -4.38
C SER A 16 18.09 -24.43 -4.76
N PRO A 17 18.44 -25.14 -5.85
CA PRO A 17 19.80 -25.17 -6.38
C PRO A 17 20.39 -23.79 -6.72
N GLU A 18 19.53 -22.80 -6.97
CA GLU A 18 19.89 -21.40 -7.22
C GLU A 18 19.96 -20.55 -5.95
N GLY A 19 19.77 -21.13 -4.76
CA GLY A 19 19.82 -20.43 -3.47
C GLY A 19 18.55 -19.64 -3.13
N ARG A 20 17.40 -20.03 -3.68
CA ARG A 20 16.12 -19.33 -3.48
C ARG A 20 15.24 -20.06 -2.46
N LEU A 21 14.41 -19.30 -1.75
CA LEU A 21 13.36 -19.83 -0.87
C LEU A 21 11.99 -19.68 -1.55
N PHE A 22 11.48 -20.76 -2.14
CA PHE A 22 10.26 -20.69 -2.93
C PHE A 22 9.01 -20.32 -2.12
N GLN A 23 8.93 -20.71 -0.84
CA GLN A 23 7.80 -20.32 0.03
C GLN A 23 7.73 -18.80 0.25
N VAL A 24 8.88 -18.12 0.34
CA VAL A 24 8.93 -16.65 0.42
C VAL A 24 8.51 -16.03 -0.90
N GLU A 25 8.95 -16.57 -2.03
CA GLU A 25 8.55 -16.06 -3.34
C GLU A 25 7.05 -16.24 -3.61
N TYR A 26 6.47 -17.37 -3.19
CA TYR A 26 5.03 -17.59 -3.26
C TYR A 26 4.26 -16.59 -2.39
N ALA A 27 4.78 -16.27 -1.20
CA ALA A 27 4.19 -15.22 -0.37
C ALA A 27 4.31 -13.82 -1.02
N ILE A 28 5.40 -13.52 -1.71
CA ILE A 28 5.56 -12.29 -2.49
C ILE A 28 4.54 -12.22 -3.63
N GLU A 29 4.33 -13.32 -4.36
CA GLU A 29 3.30 -13.37 -5.41
C GLU A 29 1.88 -13.21 -4.84
N ALA A 30 1.61 -13.68 -3.63
CA ALA A 30 0.31 -13.47 -2.97
C ALA A 30 -0.01 -11.99 -2.72
N ILE A 31 1.01 -11.13 -2.54
CA ILE A 31 0.82 -9.67 -2.40
C ILE A 31 0.22 -9.08 -3.68
N LYS A 32 0.58 -9.61 -4.84
CA LYS A 32 0.05 -9.14 -6.13
C LYS A 32 -1.44 -9.46 -6.33
N LEU A 33 -2.06 -10.18 -5.41
CA LEU A 33 -3.51 -10.37 -5.37
C LEU A 33 -4.21 -9.36 -4.45
N GLY A 34 -3.44 -8.60 -3.68
CA GLY A 34 -3.94 -7.59 -2.76
C GLY A 34 -4.38 -6.30 -3.44
N TRP A 35 -5.02 -5.43 -2.65
CA TRP A 35 -5.44 -4.10 -3.08
C TRP A 35 -4.21 -3.22 -3.32
N THR A 36 -4.26 -2.43 -4.38
CA THR A 36 -3.17 -1.52 -4.74
C THR A 36 -3.10 -0.37 -3.75
N ALA A 37 -1.92 -0.18 -3.16
CA ALA A 37 -1.62 0.94 -2.29
C ALA A 37 -0.36 1.66 -2.77
N ILE A 38 -0.35 2.98 -2.60
CA ILE A 38 0.73 3.87 -2.99
C ILE A 38 1.12 4.71 -1.77
N GLY A 39 2.42 4.77 -1.48
CA GLY A 39 3.00 5.70 -0.54
C GLY A 39 3.95 6.66 -1.24
N ILE A 40 3.90 7.95 -0.87
CA ILE A 40 4.83 8.98 -1.35
C ILE A 40 5.29 9.81 -0.15
N CYS A 41 6.60 9.94 -0.02
CA CYS A 41 7.25 10.79 0.97
C CYS A 41 7.68 12.11 0.31
N THR A 42 7.34 13.22 0.94
CA THR A 42 7.75 14.57 0.54
C THR A 42 8.48 15.27 1.68
N SER A 43 9.02 16.46 1.43
CA SER A 43 9.60 17.29 2.48
C SER A 43 8.56 17.88 3.46
N GLU A 44 7.30 17.98 3.03
CA GLU A 44 6.19 18.52 3.85
C GLU A 44 5.52 17.43 4.70
N GLY A 45 5.61 16.17 4.29
CA GLY A 45 4.86 15.10 4.90
C GLY A 45 4.92 13.79 4.13
N VAL A 46 4.03 12.87 4.49
CA VAL A 46 3.89 11.57 3.82
C VAL A 46 2.42 11.29 3.53
N ILE A 47 2.14 10.66 2.40
CA ILE A 47 0.79 10.32 1.95
C ILE A 47 0.72 8.82 1.65
N LEU A 48 -0.35 8.18 2.11
CA LEU A 48 -0.77 6.84 1.74
C LEU A 48 -2.13 6.93 1.03
N ALA A 49 -2.25 6.27 -0.12
CA ALA A 49 -3.51 6.13 -0.85
C ALA A 49 -3.71 4.68 -1.24
N VAL A 50 -4.91 4.14 -1.06
CA VAL A 50 -5.23 2.74 -1.33
C VAL A 50 -6.59 2.59 -1.98
N GLU A 51 -6.69 1.70 -2.95
CA GLU A 51 -7.98 1.31 -3.51
C GLU A 51 -8.74 0.41 -2.53
N LYS A 52 -10.06 0.54 -2.49
CA LYS A 52 -10.96 -0.25 -1.66
C LYS A 52 -11.89 -1.06 -2.54
N ARG A 53 -11.66 -2.37 -2.62
CA ARG A 53 -12.47 -3.28 -3.42
C ARG A 53 -13.62 -3.83 -2.61
N THR A 54 -14.81 -3.32 -2.86
CA THR A 54 -16.04 -3.83 -2.23
C THR A 54 -16.59 -4.98 -3.07
N THR A 55 -16.56 -6.19 -2.53
CA THR A 55 -16.99 -7.39 -3.28
C THR A 55 -18.50 -7.59 -3.30
N SER A 56 -19.24 -6.93 -2.41
CA SER A 56 -20.69 -7.06 -2.29
C SER A 56 -21.31 -5.78 -1.74
N LEU A 57 -22.48 -5.40 -2.28
CA LEU A 57 -23.29 -4.29 -1.75
C LEU A 57 -23.81 -4.53 -0.33
N LEU A 58 -23.75 -5.78 0.16
CA LEU A 58 -24.15 -6.14 1.52
C LEU A 58 -23.00 -5.97 2.52
N MET A 59 -21.79 -5.67 2.05
CA MET A 59 -20.64 -5.39 2.90
C MET A 59 -20.72 -3.95 3.40
N GLU A 60 -20.65 -3.75 4.71
CA GLU A 60 -20.53 -2.42 5.29
C GLU A 60 -19.11 -1.88 4.99
N PRO A 61 -18.96 -0.88 4.10
CA PRO A 61 -17.65 -0.47 3.64
C PRO A 61 -16.81 0.12 4.78
N THR A 62 -17.44 0.81 5.74
CA THR A 62 -16.74 1.44 6.87
C THR A 62 -16.00 0.44 7.76
N MET A 63 -16.36 -0.85 7.73
CA MET A 63 -15.72 -1.89 8.54
C MET A 63 -14.43 -2.46 7.92
N VAL A 64 -14.11 -2.11 6.67
CA VAL A 64 -12.92 -2.60 5.97
C VAL A 64 -11.96 -1.45 5.71
N GLU A 65 -11.21 -1.09 6.74
CA GLU A 65 -10.13 -0.10 6.66
C GLU A 65 -8.83 -0.79 6.24
N LYS A 66 -8.08 -0.18 5.31
CA LYS A 66 -6.76 -0.66 4.91
C LYS A 66 -5.63 0.19 5.42
N ILE A 67 -5.87 1.48 5.58
CA ILE A 67 -4.95 2.37 6.28
C ILE A 67 -5.32 2.35 7.75
N VAL A 68 -4.34 2.07 8.59
CA VAL A 68 -4.52 1.98 10.04
C VAL A 68 -3.52 2.87 10.76
N GLU A 69 -3.95 3.44 11.88
CA GLU A 69 -3.07 4.12 12.82
C GLU A 69 -2.32 3.07 13.66
N ILE A 70 -0.99 3.15 13.69
CA ILE A 70 -0.12 2.36 14.57
C ILE A 70 0.18 3.16 15.85
N ASP A 71 0.54 4.42 15.68
CA ASP A 71 0.69 5.41 16.73
C ASP A 71 0.35 6.78 16.12
N LYS A 72 0.22 7.81 16.94
CA LYS A 72 -0.19 9.15 16.51
C LYS A 72 0.68 9.70 15.38
N HIS A 73 1.96 9.32 15.32
CA HIS A 73 2.94 9.75 14.31
C HIS A 73 3.29 8.66 13.28
N ILE A 74 2.60 7.51 13.29
CA ILE A 74 2.84 6.40 12.35
C ILE A 74 1.53 5.79 11.86
N GLY A 75 1.31 5.87 10.55
CA GLY A 75 0.28 5.12 9.83
C GLY A 75 0.86 3.92 9.07
N CYS A 76 0.02 2.94 8.79
CA CYS A 76 0.39 1.77 7.99
C CYS A 76 -0.70 1.42 6.98
N VAL A 77 -0.31 1.01 5.78
CA VAL A 77 -1.21 0.35 4.82
C VAL A 77 -0.69 -1.03 4.47
N SER A 78 -1.60 -1.97 4.26
CA SER A 78 -1.27 -3.37 3.98
C SER A 78 -1.84 -3.86 2.66
N SER A 79 -1.11 -4.74 1.97
CA SER A 79 -1.58 -5.44 0.77
C SER A 79 -1.19 -6.92 0.80
N GLY A 80 -2.12 -7.79 0.40
CA GLY A 80 -2.00 -9.25 0.51
C GLY A 80 -3.06 -9.82 1.46
N LEU A 81 -2.68 -10.85 2.23
CA LEU A 81 -3.57 -11.54 3.16
C LEU A 81 -3.92 -10.64 4.36
N MET A 82 -5.19 -10.28 4.49
CA MET A 82 -5.66 -9.37 5.54
C MET A 82 -5.62 -9.98 6.95
N ALA A 83 -5.68 -11.31 7.06
CA ALA A 83 -5.53 -11.98 8.35
C ALA A 83 -4.10 -11.81 8.89
N ASP A 84 -3.11 -12.01 8.01
CA ASP A 84 -1.69 -11.85 8.30
C ASP A 84 -1.34 -10.39 8.63
N SER A 85 -1.95 -9.42 7.93
CA SER A 85 -1.69 -8.00 8.17
C SER A 85 -2.05 -7.56 9.59
N ARG A 86 -3.17 -8.07 10.14
CA ARG A 86 -3.62 -7.72 11.50
C ARG A 86 -2.59 -8.12 12.56
N THR A 87 -2.02 -9.32 12.46
CA THR A 87 -0.99 -9.79 13.39
C THR A 87 0.24 -8.86 13.38
N LEU A 88 0.70 -8.45 12.19
CA LEU A 88 1.85 -7.55 12.07
C LEU A 88 1.54 -6.13 12.55
N ILE A 89 0.34 -5.62 12.27
CA ILE A 89 -0.14 -4.31 12.73
C ILE A 89 -0.24 -4.28 14.27
N ASP A 90 -0.80 -5.32 14.87
CA ASP A 90 -0.93 -5.41 16.33
C ASP A 90 0.44 -5.53 16.99
N ARG A 91 1.37 -6.28 16.38
CA ARG A 91 2.77 -6.30 16.82
C ARG A 91 3.37 -4.89 16.77
N ALA A 92 3.19 -4.14 15.68
CA ALA A 92 3.70 -2.78 15.57
C ALA A 92 3.16 -1.86 16.68
N ARG A 93 1.86 -1.92 16.97
CA ARG A 93 1.20 -1.14 18.02
C ARG A 93 1.77 -1.48 19.41
N ILE A 94 1.92 -2.76 19.70
CA ILE A 94 2.48 -3.22 20.98
C ILE A 94 3.91 -2.68 21.17
N GLU A 95 4.74 -2.73 20.14
CA GLU A 95 6.11 -2.21 20.25
C GLU A 95 6.17 -0.70 20.46
N CYS A 96 5.35 0.07 19.75
CA CYS A 96 5.28 1.52 19.97
C CYS A 96 4.95 1.83 21.43
N GLN A 97 3.95 1.16 21.99
CA GLN A 97 3.54 1.36 23.38
C GLN A 97 4.60 0.87 24.38
N ASN A 98 5.24 -0.27 24.10
CA ASN A 98 6.33 -0.79 24.94
C ASN A 98 7.55 0.15 24.94
N HIS A 99 7.92 0.67 23.77
CA HIS A 99 9.02 1.63 23.63
C HIS A 99 8.71 2.91 24.42
N TRP A 100 7.50 3.45 24.25
CA TRP A 100 7.07 4.62 25.00
C TRP A 100 7.06 4.37 26.51
N PHE A 101 6.53 3.23 26.96
CA PHE A 101 6.51 2.87 28.37
C PHE A 101 7.92 2.72 28.98
N THR A 102 8.86 2.19 28.20
CA THR A 102 10.21 1.86 28.69
C THR A 102 11.16 3.06 28.64
N TYR A 103 11.09 3.85 27.58
CA TYR A 103 12.06 4.91 27.27
C TYR A 103 11.47 6.32 27.39
N ASP A 104 10.17 6.46 27.61
CA ASP A 104 9.45 7.74 27.68
C ASP A 104 9.64 8.63 26.43
N GLU A 105 9.77 7.99 25.27
CA GLU A 105 9.90 8.65 23.97
C GLU A 105 9.10 7.91 22.91
N LYS A 106 8.85 8.56 21.77
CA LYS A 106 8.16 7.92 20.65
C LYS A 106 9.11 7.03 19.88
N MET A 107 8.66 5.84 19.51
CA MET A 107 9.44 4.92 18.68
C MET A 107 9.65 5.51 17.27
N SER A 108 10.86 5.39 16.74
CA SER A 108 11.16 5.81 15.36
C SER A 108 10.45 4.94 14.32
N VAL A 109 10.17 5.47 13.13
CA VAL A 109 9.46 4.71 12.07
C VAL A 109 10.28 3.49 11.65
N GLU A 110 11.60 3.68 11.53
CA GLU A 110 12.57 2.62 11.23
C GLU A 110 12.56 1.52 12.28
N SER A 111 12.56 1.88 13.57
CA SER A 111 12.52 0.91 14.68
C SER A 111 11.24 0.07 14.64
N VAL A 112 10.09 0.68 14.34
CA VAL A 112 8.82 -0.06 14.19
C VAL A 112 8.89 -1.04 13.03
N ALA A 113 9.37 -0.60 11.86
CA ALA A 113 9.53 -1.48 10.69
C ALA A 113 10.48 -2.66 10.99
N GLN A 114 11.59 -2.40 11.68
CA GLN A 114 12.53 -3.43 12.11
C GLN A 114 11.91 -4.42 13.11
N ALA A 115 11.12 -3.94 14.06
CA ALA A 115 10.47 -4.79 15.06
C ALA A 115 9.41 -5.71 14.42
N VAL A 116 8.68 -5.22 13.42
CA VAL A 116 7.75 -6.03 12.63
C VAL A 116 8.49 -7.01 11.72
N SER A 117 9.60 -6.59 11.11
CA SER A 117 10.49 -7.46 10.33
C SER A 117 11.01 -8.64 11.14
N ASN A 118 11.42 -8.39 12.40
CA ASN A 118 11.89 -9.44 13.31
C ASN A 118 10.82 -10.50 13.59
N LEU A 119 9.53 -10.13 13.62
CA LEU A 119 8.44 -11.10 13.70
C LEU A 119 8.21 -11.79 12.35
N ALA A 120 8.29 -11.05 11.24
CA ALA A 120 8.02 -11.59 9.91
C ALA A 120 8.97 -12.73 9.50
N ILE A 121 10.22 -12.71 9.97
CA ILE A 121 11.22 -13.77 9.73
C ILE A 121 11.10 -14.98 10.65
N GLN A 122 10.24 -14.95 11.67
CA GLN A 122 10.05 -16.06 12.62
C GLN A 122 9.11 -17.13 12.04
N PHE A 123 9.55 -17.78 10.96
CA PHE A 123 8.87 -18.94 10.39
C PHE A 123 9.87 -20.10 10.17
N GLY A 124 9.37 -21.34 10.22
CA GLY A 124 10.20 -22.52 10.05
C GLY A 124 9.49 -23.81 10.43
N ASP A 125 10.15 -24.94 10.18
CA ASP A 125 9.64 -26.29 10.45
C ASP A 125 10.05 -26.83 11.85
N SER A 126 10.75 -26.04 12.66
CA SER A 126 11.24 -26.47 13.97
C SER A 126 10.24 -26.17 15.09
N ASP A 127 9.76 -27.20 15.76
CA ASP A 127 8.88 -27.10 16.94
C ASP A 127 9.61 -26.65 18.23
N ASP A 128 10.94 -26.44 18.17
CA ASP A 128 11.78 -26.24 19.37
C ASP A 128 11.45 -25.00 20.20
N ASP A 129 10.89 -23.93 19.60
CA ASP A 129 10.55 -22.68 20.31
C ASP A 129 9.03 -22.44 20.43
N GLY A 130 8.19 -23.29 19.84
CA GLY A 130 6.72 -23.17 19.85
C GLY A 130 6.13 -21.86 19.29
N SER A 131 6.99 -20.95 18.83
CA SER A 131 6.68 -19.57 18.42
C SER A 131 6.79 -19.37 16.90
N ALA A 132 7.52 -20.26 16.21
CA ALA A 132 7.76 -20.14 14.78
C ALA A 132 6.48 -20.43 13.99
N MET A 133 6.14 -19.53 13.07
CA MET A 133 5.05 -19.77 12.14
C MET A 133 5.41 -20.86 11.14
N SER A 134 4.41 -21.66 10.75
CA SER A 134 4.59 -22.71 9.74
C SER A 134 4.76 -22.20 8.31
N ARG A 135 4.59 -20.89 8.08
CA ARG A 135 4.71 -20.24 6.78
C ARG A 135 5.06 -18.76 6.93
N PRO A 136 5.68 -18.12 5.92
CA PRO A 136 5.83 -16.67 5.90
C PRO A 136 4.46 -15.96 5.84
N PHE A 137 4.45 -14.70 6.30
CA PHE A 137 3.29 -13.82 6.16
C PHE A 137 3.09 -13.43 4.69
N GLY A 138 1.88 -13.60 4.14
CA GLY A 138 1.56 -13.26 2.75
C GLY A 138 1.14 -11.80 2.57
N VAL A 139 1.88 -10.85 3.14
CA VAL A 139 1.52 -9.43 3.17
C VAL A 139 2.73 -8.52 2.99
N ALA A 140 2.57 -7.42 2.25
CA ALA A 140 3.47 -6.28 2.28
C ALA A 140 2.85 -5.14 3.08
N LEU A 141 3.70 -4.38 3.77
CA LEU A 141 3.32 -3.21 4.54
C LEU A 141 4.05 -1.97 4.02
N LEU A 142 3.35 -0.84 4.01
CA LEU A 142 3.97 0.48 3.92
C LEU A 142 3.73 1.21 5.24
N PHE A 143 4.80 1.50 5.97
CA PHE A 143 4.79 2.34 7.14
C PHE A 143 5.09 3.78 6.71
N ALA A 144 4.18 4.69 7.01
CA ALA A 144 4.33 6.12 6.78
C ALA A 144 4.34 6.80 8.15
N GLY A 145 5.34 7.63 8.41
CA GLY A 145 5.39 8.33 9.69
C GLY A 145 6.29 9.54 9.66
N ILE A 146 6.26 10.28 10.77
CA ILE A 146 7.10 11.45 10.99
C ILE A 146 7.76 11.32 12.36
N ASP A 147 9.08 11.24 12.37
CA ASP A 147 9.89 11.27 13.58
C ASP A 147 10.95 12.39 13.52
N GLU A 148 11.98 12.33 14.36
CA GLU A 148 13.04 13.35 14.42
C GLU A 148 13.84 13.47 13.11
N LYS A 149 13.83 12.44 12.27
CA LYS A 149 14.47 12.45 10.94
C LYS A 149 13.57 13.09 9.87
N GLY A 150 12.33 13.46 10.23
CA GLY A 150 11.33 14.02 9.33
C GLY A 150 10.37 12.95 8.78
N PRO A 151 9.66 13.25 7.68
CA PRO A 151 8.79 12.28 7.02
C PRO A 151 9.56 11.08 6.47
N GLN A 152 9.03 9.89 6.69
CA GLN A 152 9.62 8.64 6.23
C GLN A 152 8.55 7.67 5.73
N LEU A 153 8.94 6.87 4.74
CA LEU A 153 8.15 5.78 4.19
C LEU A 153 9.01 4.51 4.13
N PHE A 154 8.59 3.47 4.83
CA PHE A 154 9.24 2.16 4.83
C PHE A 154 8.34 1.10 4.20
N HIS A 155 8.94 0.26 3.37
CA HIS A 155 8.30 -0.91 2.80
C HIS A 155 8.84 -2.17 3.46
N LEU A 156 7.96 -3.07 3.87
CA LEU A 156 8.29 -4.40 4.37
C LEU A 156 7.60 -5.45 3.52
N ASP A 157 8.32 -6.52 3.15
CA ASP A 157 7.77 -7.66 2.41
C ASP A 157 7.93 -9.00 3.18
N PRO A 158 7.31 -10.10 2.69
CA PRO A 158 7.32 -11.42 3.33
C PRO A 158 8.69 -12.03 3.58
N SER A 159 9.74 -11.54 2.91
CA SER A 159 11.12 -11.99 3.20
C SER A 159 11.66 -11.46 4.52
N GLY A 160 10.93 -10.53 5.16
CA GLY A 160 11.41 -9.75 6.29
C GLY A 160 12.29 -8.58 5.89
N THR A 161 12.59 -8.41 4.61
CA THR A 161 13.32 -7.24 4.12
C THR A 161 12.46 -5.99 4.32
N PHE A 162 13.02 -4.99 5.00
CA PHE A 162 12.43 -3.67 5.11
C PHE A 162 13.40 -2.61 4.57
N VAL A 163 12.89 -1.65 3.80
CA VAL A 163 13.70 -0.64 3.11
C VAL A 163 12.95 0.68 3.09
N GLN A 164 13.68 1.78 3.31
CA GLN A 164 13.14 3.14 3.18
C GLN A 164 13.00 3.51 1.69
N TYR A 165 11.86 4.09 1.32
CA TYR A 165 11.59 4.56 -0.04
C TYR A 165 11.14 6.02 -0.03
N ASP A 166 11.45 6.72 -1.13
CA ASP A 166 10.88 8.03 -1.43
C ASP A 166 9.43 7.90 -1.94
N ALA A 167 9.15 6.87 -2.74
CA ALA A 167 7.81 6.49 -3.17
C ALA A 167 7.75 5.00 -3.51
N LYS A 168 6.65 4.33 -3.15
CA LYS A 168 6.49 2.88 -3.34
C LYS A 168 5.04 2.51 -3.60
N ALA A 169 4.82 1.59 -4.53
CA ALA A 169 3.53 0.92 -4.73
C ALA A 169 3.60 -0.56 -4.30
N ILE A 170 2.50 -1.06 -3.73
CA ILE A 170 2.29 -2.48 -3.38
C ILE A 170 0.90 -2.94 -3.85
N GLY A 171 0.69 -4.26 -3.95
CA GLY A 171 -0.58 -4.84 -4.39
C GLY A 171 -0.63 -5.19 -5.88
N SER A 172 -1.82 -5.52 -6.35
CA SER A 172 -2.05 -6.02 -7.72
C SER A 172 -1.66 -5.05 -8.84
N GLY A 173 -1.94 -3.77 -8.70
CA GLY A 173 -1.55 -2.73 -9.66
C GLY A 173 -0.13 -2.19 -9.46
N SER A 174 0.68 -2.80 -8.60
CA SER A 174 1.96 -2.22 -8.15
C SER A 174 3.00 -2.04 -9.25
N GLU A 175 3.11 -2.96 -10.21
CA GLU A 175 4.11 -2.86 -11.28
C GLU A 175 3.86 -1.62 -12.16
N GLY A 176 2.62 -1.45 -12.64
CA GLY A 176 2.23 -0.26 -13.41
C GLY A 176 2.28 1.02 -12.59
N ALA A 177 1.84 0.96 -11.32
CA ALA A 177 1.88 2.11 -10.43
C ALA A 177 3.32 2.55 -10.12
N GLN A 178 4.24 1.60 -9.92
CA GLN A 178 5.65 1.88 -9.66
C GLN A 178 6.33 2.52 -10.86
N GLN A 179 5.99 2.10 -12.08
CA GLN A 179 6.48 2.73 -13.30
C GLN A 179 6.01 4.19 -13.40
N SER A 180 4.70 4.44 -13.23
CA SER A 180 4.16 5.81 -13.24
C SER A 180 4.75 6.68 -12.12
N LEU A 181 5.01 6.11 -10.93
CA LEU A 181 5.69 6.80 -9.84
C LEU A 181 7.10 7.24 -10.23
N GLN A 182 7.88 6.38 -10.90
CA GLN A 182 9.23 6.73 -11.34
C GLN A 182 9.26 7.90 -12.33
N GLU A 183 8.22 8.05 -13.16
CA GLU A 183 8.13 9.14 -14.14
C GLU A 183 7.70 10.48 -13.52
N VAL A 184 6.83 10.44 -12.51
CA VAL A 184 6.20 11.65 -11.94
C VAL A 184 6.92 12.15 -10.68
N TYR A 185 7.53 11.24 -9.91
CA TYR A 185 8.15 11.57 -8.64
C TYR A 185 9.37 12.48 -8.80
N HIS A 186 9.46 13.48 -7.93
CA HIS A 186 10.67 14.27 -7.74
C HIS A 186 10.72 14.82 -6.31
N LYS A 187 11.94 15.04 -5.79
CA LYS A 187 12.16 15.34 -4.36
C LYS A 187 11.52 16.64 -3.86
N SER A 188 11.25 17.59 -4.75
CA SER A 188 10.65 18.89 -4.41
C SER A 188 9.12 18.92 -4.55
N MET A 189 8.47 17.76 -4.73
CA MET A 189 7.01 17.70 -4.76
C MET A 189 6.42 18.17 -3.43
N THR A 190 5.40 19.02 -3.52
CA THR A 190 4.55 19.36 -2.37
C THR A 190 3.67 18.16 -2.02
N LEU A 191 3.16 18.13 -0.78
CA LEU A 191 2.22 17.09 -0.34
C LEU A 191 0.94 17.10 -1.21
N LYS A 192 0.47 18.30 -1.61
CA LYS A 192 -0.70 18.44 -2.49
C LYS A 192 -0.46 17.84 -3.88
N GLU A 193 0.73 18.06 -4.46
CA GLU A 193 1.12 17.44 -5.73
C GLU A 193 1.25 15.93 -5.60
N ALA A 194 1.85 15.44 -4.51
CA ALA A 194 1.98 14.02 -4.22
C ALA A 194 0.59 13.34 -4.09
N THR A 195 -0.36 13.95 -3.38
CA THR A 195 -1.73 13.43 -3.26
C THR A 195 -2.40 13.32 -4.63
N LYS A 196 -2.28 14.36 -5.47
CA LYS A 196 -2.85 14.31 -6.84
C LYS A 196 -2.17 13.25 -7.70
N ALA A 197 -0.85 13.11 -7.60
CA ALA A 197 -0.09 12.09 -8.32
C ALA A 197 -0.52 10.69 -7.89
N ALA A 198 -0.61 10.41 -6.59
CA ALA A 198 -1.03 9.12 -6.06
C ALA A 198 -2.42 8.74 -6.57
N LEU A 199 -3.40 9.66 -6.50
CA LEU A 199 -4.76 9.40 -6.98
C LEU A 199 -4.84 9.23 -8.50
N LYS A 200 -4.06 10.00 -9.26
CA LYS A 200 -3.97 9.84 -10.72
C LYS A 200 -3.40 8.47 -11.08
N ILE A 201 -2.37 8.02 -10.38
CA ILE A 201 -1.75 6.71 -10.62
C ILE A 201 -2.70 5.59 -10.22
N LEU A 202 -3.37 5.69 -9.06
CA LEU A 202 -4.42 4.73 -8.67
C LEU A 202 -5.50 4.64 -9.74
N LYS A 203 -5.99 5.77 -10.25
CA LYS A 203 -6.99 5.80 -11.33
C LYS A 203 -6.55 5.04 -12.59
N GLN A 204 -5.26 5.02 -12.90
CA GLN A 204 -4.72 4.32 -14.09
C GLN A 204 -4.65 2.81 -13.90
N VAL A 205 -4.42 2.34 -12.66
CA VAL A 205 -4.19 0.91 -12.37
C VAL A 205 -5.41 0.21 -11.77
N MET A 206 -6.41 0.96 -11.33
CA MET A 206 -7.68 0.43 -10.83
C MET A 206 -8.55 -0.09 -11.99
N GLU A 207 -9.20 -1.23 -11.75
CA GLU A 207 -10.20 -1.80 -12.68
C GLU A 207 -11.50 -0.99 -12.66
N GLU A 208 -11.92 -0.55 -11.48
CA GLU A 208 -13.12 0.25 -11.26
C GLU A 208 -12.87 1.75 -11.41
N LYS A 209 -13.91 2.49 -11.78
CA LYS A 209 -13.84 3.96 -11.79
C LYS A 209 -13.63 4.47 -10.37
N LEU A 210 -12.52 5.18 -10.19
CA LEU A 210 -12.18 5.85 -8.94
C LEU A 210 -13.29 6.85 -8.51
N ASN A 211 -13.72 6.73 -7.26
CA ASN A 211 -14.73 7.55 -6.60
C ASN A 211 -14.40 7.70 -5.10
N ASP A 212 -15.18 8.47 -4.37
CA ASP A 212 -14.97 8.77 -2.95
C ASP A 212 -15.28 7.60 -1.99
N THR A 213 -15.85 6.50 -2.49
CA THR A 213 -16.20 5.32 -1.68
C THR A 213 -15.26 4.14 -1.89
N ASN A 214 -14.49 4.13 -2.98
CA ASN A 214 -13.60 3.03 -3.35
C ASN A 214 -12.12 3.35 -3.20
N ILE A 215 -11.79 4.39 -2.42
CA ILE A 215 -10.43 4.74 -2.05
C ILE A 215 -10.37 5.23 -0.60
N GLU A 216 -9.22 5.03 0.02
CA GLU A 216 -8.86 5.63 1.31
C GLU A 216 -7.55 6.40 1.14
N VAL A 217 -7.47 7.57 1.78
CA VAL A 217 -6.32 8.47 1.70
C VAL A 217 -5.99 8.96 3.10
N MET A 218 -4.70 8.94 3.44
CA MET A 218 -4.17 9.40 4.72
C MET A 218 -2.92 10.22 4.47
N SER A 219 -2.83 11.40 5.08
CA SER A 219 -1.62 12.21 5.07
C SER A 219 -1.11 12.47 6.47
N MET A 220 0.19 12.68 6.59
CA MET A 220 0.82 13.16 7.81
C MET A 220 1.72 14.35 7.50
N THR A 221 1.63 15.38 8.34
CA THR A 221 2.54 16.54 8.39
C THR A 221 3.08 16.72 9.81
N PRO A 222 4.14 17.50 10.02
CA PRO A 222 4.65 17.80 11.36
C PRO A 222 3.58 18.41 12.30
N GLU A 223 2.65 19.20 11.75
CA GLU A 223 1.57 19.85 12.49
C GLU A 223 0.36 18.92 12.71
N ALA A 224 -0.04 18.22 11.65
CA ALA A 224 -1.18 17.31 11.65
C ALA A 224 -0.65 15.89 11.44
N LYS A 225 -0.54 15.14 12.54
CA LYS A 225 0.09 13.81 12.50
C LYS A 225 -0.73 12.82 11.68
N PHE A 226 -1.55 11.95 12.27
CA PHE A 226 -2.35 11.00 11.49
C PHE A 226 -3.68 11.66 11.08
N HIS A 227 -3.83 11.99 9.78
CA HIS A 227 -5.06 12.58 9.23
C HIS A 227 -5.64 11.69 8.12
N MET A 228 -6.79 11.07 8.39
CA MET A 228 -7.59 10.38 7.38
C MET A 228 -8.47 11.39 6.65
N PHE A 229 -8.49 11.33 5.33
CA PHE A 229 -9.26 12.26 4.52
C PHE A 229 -10.76 12.02 4.73
N THR A 230 -11.52 13.11 4.89
CA THR A 230 -12.98 13.02 4.86
C THR A 230 -13.48 12.83 3.42
N LYS A 231 -14.75 12.45 3.28
CA LYS A 231 -15.37 12.31 1.95
C LYS A 231 -15.35 13.62 1.18
N GLU A 232 -15.55 14.75 1.87
CA GLU A 232 -15.56 16.08 1.29
C GLU A 232 -14.18 16.48 0.78
N GLU A 233 -13.13 16.27 1.59
CA GLU A 233 -11.74 16.53 1.18
C GLU A 233 -11.36 15.69 -0.03
N LEU A 234 -11.76 14.41 -0.04
CA LEU A 234 -11.51 13.52 -1.15
C LEU A 234 -12.21 13.99 -2.42
N GLN A 235 -13.50 14.33 -2.35
CA GLN A 235 -14.26 14.86 -3.48
C GLN A 235 -13.63 16.14 -4.05
N GLU A 236 -13.14 17.05 -3.21
CA GLU A 236 -12.43 18.26 -3.66
C GLU A 236 -11.16 17.92 -4.45
N VAL A 237 -10.35 17.00 -3.94
CA VAL A 237 -9.13 16.57 -4.65
C VAL A 237 -9.48 15.89 -5.97
N LEU A 238 -10.49 15.01 -5.98
CA LEU A 238 -10.94 14.31 -7.19
C LEU A 238 -11.48 15.25 -8.27
N ALA A 239 -12.25 16.28 -7.88
CA ALA A 239 -12.72 17.31 -8.79
C ALA A 239 -11.57 18.12 -9.41
N SER A 240 -10.43 18.21 -8.71
CA SER A 240 -9.24 18.93 -9.17
C SER A 240 -8.31 18.11 -10.09
N LEU A 241 -8.60 16.82 -10.31
CA LEU A 241 -7.82 15.97 -11.19
C LEU A 241 -8.19 16.26 -12.66
N PRO A 242 -7.20 16.44 -13.55
CA PRO A 242 -7.47 16.65 -14.97
C PRO A 242 -8.17 15.43 -15.57
N GLU A 243 -9.17 15.66 -16.44
CA GLU A 243 -9.79 14.59 -17.20
C GLU A 243 -8.74 13.89 -18.07
N THR A 244 -8.64 12.58 -17.92
CA THR A 244 -7.76 11.74 -18.72
C THR A 244 -8.40 11.53 -20.11
N ARG A 245 -7.58 11.27 -21.14
CA ARG A 245 -8.09 10.94 -22.50
C ARG A 245 -9.09 9.79 -22.52
N GLU A 246 -8.99 8.87 -21.56
CA GLU A 246 -9.94 7.75 -21.40
C GLU A 246 -11.31 8.19 -20.86
N ASP A 247 -11.37 9.24 -20.05
CA ASP A 247 -12.63 9.80 -19.54
C ASP A 247 -13.42 10.48 -20.66
N SER A 248 -12.72 11.17 -21.58
CA SER A 248 -13.33 11.82 -22.75
C SER A 248 -13.77 10.83 -23.83
N LEU A 249 -13.06 9.70 -24.00
CA LEU A 249 -13.49 8.62 -24.89
C LEU A 249 -14.71 7.84 -24.33
N ARG A 250 -14.82 7.67 -23.01
CA ARG A 250 -15.98 6.99 -22.37
C ARG A 250 -17.20 7.90 -22.19
N SER A 251 -17.00 9.21 -22.01
CA SER A 251 -18.13 10.16 -21.95
C SER A 251 -18.86 10.28 -23.29
N THR A 252 -18.12 10.18 -24.41
CA THR A 252 -18.69 10.19 -25.76
C THR A 252 -19.37 8.87 -26.17
N SER A 253 -19.01 7.73 -25.53
CA SER A 253 -19.69 6.45 -25.76
C SER A 253 -21.00 6.30 -24.98
N ASN A 254 -21.15 7.01 -23.86
CA ASN A 254 -22.36 7.00 -23.04
C ASN A 254 -23.41 8.07 -23.44
N MET A 255 -23.14 8.88 -24.47
CA MET A 255 -24.16 9.76 -25.04
C MET A 255 -25.13 8.97 -25.92
N THR A 256 -26.43 9.17 -25.73
CA THR A 256 -27.48 8.58 -26.57
C THR A 256 -27.26 8.91 -28.05
N PRO A 257 -27.70 8.04 -28.99
CA PRO A 257 -27.40 8.17 -30.43
C PRO A 257 -27.77 9.53 -31.03
N SER A 258 -28.74 10.23 -30.44
CA SER A 258 -29.23 11.54 -30.88
C SER A 258 -28.22 12.69 -30.74
N ILE A 259 -27.17 12.56 -29.91
CA ILE A 259 -26.15 13.60 -29.72
C ILE A 259 -24.91 13.37 -30.61
N ARG A 260 -24.68 12.15 -31.09
CA ARG A 260 -23.57 11.85 -32.02
C ARG A 260 -23.68 12.61 -33.34
N THR A 261 -24.90 12.85 -33.82
CA THR A 261 -25.13 13.47 -35.13
C THR A 261 -24.82 14.97 -35.13
N SER A 262 -25.04 15.68 -34.01
CA SER A 262 -24.81 17.14 -33.95
C SER A 262 -23.34 17.53 -33.87
N LEU A 263 -22.49 16.69 -33.27
CA LEU A 263 -21.03 16.95 -33.20
C LEU A 263 -20.30 16.64 -34.51
N SER A 264 -20.81 15.73 -35.34
CA SER A 264 -20.21 15.44 -36.66
C SER A 264 -20.45 16.54 -37.70
N MET A 265 -21.48 17.38 -37.52
CA MET A 265 -21.85 18.45 -38.46
C MET A 265 -21.18 19.80 -38.19
N GLN A 266 -20.43 19.96 -37.09
CA GLN A 266 -19.68 21.20 -36.79
C GLN A 266 -18.21 21.15 -37.21
N SER A 267 -17.79 20.09 -37.92
CA SER A 267 -16.39 19.89 -38.37
C SER A 267 -16.23 19.80 -39.89
N GLN A 268 -17.14 20.41 -40.66
CA GLN A 268 -16.96 20.71 -42.07
C GLN A 268 -17.10 22.20 -42.33
#